data_AF-A0A537Q8J6-F1
#
_entry.id   AF-A0A537Q8J6-F1
#
_cell.length_a   1.000
_cell.length_b   1.000
_cell.length_c   1.000
_cell.angle_alpha   90.00
_cell.angle_beta   90.00
_cell.angle_gamma   90.00
#
_symmetry.space_group_name_H-M   'P 1'
#
loop_
_entity.id
_entity.type
_entity.pdbx_description
1 polymer ?
#
loop_
_entity_poly.entity_id
_entity_poly.type
_entity_poly.pdbx_seq_one_letter_code
_entity_poly.pdbx_strand_id
1 'polypeptide(L)'
;MRLVVIAVGRLKQGPERELADRYRERFDDIGRKLGFRGLDIHEIAESRARDTASRMAEDVGAIAENVTKALKENGIKSIHVEGLPNCDWVLIDSGDVIVHVFRPEVREFYNLERLWTRAPTAAKAI
;
A
#
# COMPACT_ATOMS: atom_id res chain seq x y z
N MET A 1 -8.12 -0.34 20.36
CA MET A 1 -7.32 -0.87 19.24
C MET A 1 -8.00 -0.47 17.93
N ARG A 2 -7.30 0.20 17.01
CA ARG A 2 -7.86 0.59 15.71
C ARG A 2 -7.20 -0.29 14.65
N LEU A 3 -7.98 -1.11 13.96
CA LEU A 3 -7.48 -1.91 12.84
C LEU A 3 -7.71 -1.12 11.55
N VAL A 4 -6.63 -0.77 10.85
CA VAL A 4 -6.66 -0.11 9.55
C VAL A 4 -6.04 -1.06 8.54
N VAL A 5 -6.79 -1.42 7.51
CA VAL A 5 -6.32 -2.27 6.41
C VAL A 5 -6.16 -1.39 5.18
N ILE A 6 -4.94 -1.32 4.65
CA ILE A 6 -4.62 -0.53 3.46
C ILE A 6 -4.29 -1.51 2.34
N ALA A 7 -5.05 -1.43 1.24
CA ALA A 7 -4.79 -2.19 0.04
C ALA A 7 -4.49 -1.22 -1.10
N VAL A 8 -3.35 -1.42 -1.76
CA VAL A 8 -2.93 -0.63 -2.93
C VAL A 8 -2.88 -1.57 -4.12
N GLY A 9 -3.58 -1.23 -5.21
CA GLY A 9 -3.67 -2.04 -6.41
C GLY A 9 -4.02 -1.22 -7.64
N ARG A 10 -3.77 -1.78 -8.82
CA ARG A 10 -4.14 -1.16 -10.10
C ARG A 10 -5.55 -1.58 -10.50
N LEU A 11 -6.49 -0.66 -10.43
CA LEU A 11 -7.86 -0.86 -10.89
C LEU A 11 -7.98 -0.49 -12.36
N LYS A 12 -7.68 -1.45 -13.25
CA LYS A 12 -7.97 -1.28 -14.68
C LYS A 12 -9.41 -1.70 -14.98
N GLN A 13 -9.97 -1.24 -16.09
CA GLN A 13 -11.22 -1.82 -16.60
C GLN A 13 -10.98 -3.31 -16.87
N GLY A 14 -11.70 -4.19 -16.15
CA GLY A 14 -11.48 -5.63 -16.21
C GLY A 14 -11.87 -6.38 -14.93
N PRO A 15 -11.52 -7.67 -14.84
CA PRO A 15 -11.88 -8.57 -13.74
C PRO A 15 -11.42 -8.08 -12.36
N GLU A 16 -10.33 -7.33 -12.29
CA GLU A 16 -9.78 -6.77 -11.05
C GLU A 16 -10.71 -5.71 -10.45
N ARG A 17 -11.36 -4.90 -11.29
CA ARG A 17 -12.33 -3.90 -10.83
C ARG A 17 -13.58 -4.56 -10.29
N GLU A 18 -14.12 -5.55 -11.00
CA GLU A 18 -15.25 -6.35 -10.51
C GLU A 18 -14.92 -7.05 -9.19
N LEU A 19 -13.70 -7.59 -9.07
CA LEU A 19 -13.26 -8.21 -7.82
C LEU A 19 -13.22 -7.21 -6.67
N ALA A 20 -12.66 -6.02 -6.89
CA ALA A 20 -12.62 -4.96 -5.88
C ALA A 20 -14.03 -4.48 -5.50
N ASP A 21 -14.93 -4.34 -6.47
CA ASP A 21 -16.33 -3.97 -6.23
C ASP A 21 -17.05 -5.05 -5.39
N ARG A 22 -16.83 -6.34 -5.69
CA ARG A 22 -17.35 -7.45 -4.84
C ARG A 22 -16.80 -7.42 -3.42
N TYR A 23 -15.50 -7.12 -3.24
CA TYR A 23 -14.92 -6.97 -1.90
C TYR A 23 -15.54 -5.81 -1.13
N ARG A 24 -15.82 -4.70 -1.82
CA ARG A 24 -16.52 -3.53 -1.25
C ARG A 24 -17.91 -3.92 -0.77
N GLU A 25 -18.73 -4.53 -1.64
CA GLU A 25 -20.09 -4.96 -1.28
C GLU A 25 -20.09 -5.92 -0.08
N ARG A 26 -19.15 -6.86 -0.06
CA ARG A 26 -19.00 -7.80 1.06
C ARG A 26 -18.58 -7.08 2.36
N PHE A 27 -17.73 -6.06 2.26
CA PHE A 27 -17.35 -5.25 3.40
C PHE A 27 -18.55 -4.46 3.95
N ASP A 28 -19.41 -3.92 3.09
CA ASP A 28 -20.60 -3.18 3.53
C ASP A 28 -21.59 -4.07 4.30
N ASP A 29 -21.76 -5.33 3.88
CA ASP A 29 -22.64 -6.28 4.58
C ASP A 29 -22.03 -6.81 5.89
N ILE A 30 -20.78 -7.29 5.84
CA ILE A 30 -20.16 -8.02 6.96
C ILE A 30 -19.35 -7.07 7.86
N GLY A 31 -18.61 -6.13 7.27
CA GLY A 31 -17.68 -5.25 7.98
C GLY A 31 -18.38 -4.42 9.06
N ARG A 32 -19.56 -3.86 8.77
CA ARG A 32 -20.34 -3.14 9.79
C ARG A 32 -20.78 -4.04 10.94
N LYS A 33 -21.18 -5.28 10.66
CA LYS A 33 -21.58 -6.27 11.69
C LYS A 33 -20.40 -6.69 12.58
N LEU A 34 -19.19 -6.68 12.04
CA LEU A 34 -17.95 -6.97 12.77
C LEU A 34 -17.40 -5.75 13.53
N GLY A 35 -18.08 -4.59 13.50
CA GLY A 35 -17.68 -3.39 14.22
C GLY A 35 -16.66 -2.51 13.50
N PHE A 36 -16.42 -2.72 12.20
CA PHE A 36 -15.65 -1.76 11.42
C PHE A 36 -16.44 -0.48 11.19
N ARG A 37 -15.78 0.67 11.35
CA ARG A 37 -16.42 2.00 11.26
C ARG A 37 -16.77 2.42 9.84
N GLY A 38 -16.03 1.94 8.84
CA GLY A 38 -16.22 2.29 7.44
C GLY A 38 -15.07 1.80 6.56
N LEU A 39 -15.25 1.97 5.25
CA LEU A 39 -14.24 1.71 4.22
C LEU A 39 -14.00 3.03 3.48
N ASP A 40 -12.79 3.55 3.58
CA ASP A 40 -12.36 4.71 2.81
C ASP A 40 -11.66 4.22 1.53
N ILE A 41 -12.10 4.73 0.37
CA ILE A 41 -11.54 4.34 -0.93
C ILE A 41 -10.98 5.58 -1.60
N HIS A 42 -9.69 5.50 -1.94
CA HIS A 42 -8.97 6.58 -2.56
C HIS A 42 -8.46 6.08 -3.91
N GLU A 43 -9.03 6.62 -5.00
CA GLU A 43 -8.55 6.37 -6.36
C GLU A 43 -7.48 7.40 -6.70
N ILE A 44 -6.32 6.91 -7.13
CA ILE A 44 -5.17 7.74 -7.49
C ILE A 44 -5.07 7.73 -9.01
N ALA A 45 -5.09 8.92 -9.61
CA ALA A 45 -4.91 9.04 -11.05
C ALA A 45 -3.48 8.62 -11.43
N GLU A 46 -3.36 7.81 -12.48
CA GLU A 46 -2.06 7.44 -13.03
C GLU A 46 -1.31 8.68 -13.55
N SER A 47 0.02 8.72 -13.31
CA SER A 47 0.86 9.78 -13.82
C SER A 47 0.81 9.87 -15.36
N ARG A 48 0.77 11.11 -15.86
CA ARG A 48 0.79 11.44 -17.29
C ARG A 48 2.20 11.70 -17.82
N ALA A 49 3.24 11.39 -17.05
CA ALA A 49 4.62 11.58 -17.46
C ALA A 49 4.95 10.75 -18.71
N ARG A 50 5.74 11.34 -19.61
CA ARG A 50 6.03 10.76 -20.93
C ARG A 50 6.95 9.55 -20.85
N ASP A 51 7.93 9.58 -19.95
CA ASP A 51 8.86 8.48 -19.74
C ASP A 51 8.46 7.60 -18.56
N THR A 52 8.94 6.36 -18.57
CA THR A 52 8.55 5.36 -17.57
C THR A 52 9.12 5.65 -16.18
N ALA A 53 10.33 6.17 -16.09
CA ALA A 53 10.98 6.43 -14.81
C ALA A 53 10.26 7.53 -14.04
N SER A 54 9.97 8.66 -14.72
CA SER A 54 9.20 9.77 -14.14
C SER A 54 7.79 9.32 -13.74
N ARG A 55 7.11 8.53 -14.57
CA ARG A 55 5.77 8.01 -14.24
C ARG A 55 5.78 7.14 -12.98
N MET A 56 6.76 6.25 -12.85
CA MET A 56 6.90 5.41 -11.66
C MET A 56 7.21 6.23 -10.41
N ALA A 57 8.09 7.23 -10.51
CA ALA A 57 8.42 8.12 -9.40
C ALA A 57 7.19 8.94 -8.95
N GLU A 58 6.46 9.54 -9.90
CA GLU A 58 5.23 10.28 -9.62
C GLU A 58 4.15 9.39 -8.99
N ASP A 59 3.94 8.17 -9.51
CA ASP A 59 2.98 7.21 -8.96
C ASP A 59 3.35 6.81 -7.51
N VAL A 60 4.63 6.57 -7.22
CA VAL A 60 5.10 6.26 -5.86
C VAL A 60 4.83 7.43 -4.91
N GLY A 61 5.16 8.65 -5.32
CA GLY A 61 4.89 9.87 -4.55
C GLY A 61 3.40 10.03 -4.27
N ALA A 62 2.56 9.89 -5.31
CA ALA A 62 1.11 10.03 -5.20
C ALA A 62 0.50 8.98 -4.26
N ILE A 63 0.95 7.72 -4.33
CA ILE A 63 0.55 6.66 -3.38
C ILE A 63 0.93 7.04 -1.95
N ALA A 64 2.18 7.45 -1.74
CA ALA A 64 2.67 7.75 -0.40
C ALA A 64 1.95 8.94 0.25
N GLU A 65 1.74 10.01 -0.51
CA GLU A 65 0.98 11.18 -0.06
C GLU A 65 -0.47 10.81 0.27
N ASN A 66 -1.11 10.02 -0.60
CA ASN A 66 -2.48 9.62 -0.40
C ASN A 66 -2.66 8.70 0.82
N VAL A 67 -1.77 7.74 1.03
CA VAL A 67 -1.76 6.90 2.25
C VAL A 67 -1.57 7.76 3.50
N THR A 68 -0.60 8.68 3.47
CA THR A 68 -0.35 9.60 4.59
C THR A 68 -1.57 10.46 4.90
N LYS A 69 -2.23 10.98 3.87
CA LYS A 69 -3.47 11.76 4.00
C LYS A 69 -4.60 10.92 4.60
N ALA A 70 -4.85 9.72 4.08
CA ALA A 70 -5.89 8.82 4.56
C ALA A 70 -5.70 8.45 6.05
N LEU A 71 -4.44 8.21 6.46
CA LEU A 71 -4.10 7.94 7.86
C LEU A 71 -4.39 9.15 8.75
N LYS A 72 -4.04 10.37 8.32
CA LYS A 72 -4.34 11.62 9.04
C LYS A 72 -5.83 11.88 9.17
N GLU A 73 -6.60 11.67 8.10
CA GLU A 73 -8.07 11.81 8.09
C GLU A 73 -8.72 10.80 9.02
N ASN A 74 -8.13 9.61 9.12
CA ASN A 74 -8.48 8.65 10.13
C ASN A 74 -7.96 9.02 11.53
N GLY A 75 -7.40 10.20 11.77
CA GLY A 75 -7.01 10.66 13.10
C GLY A 75 -5.74 10.01 13.67
N ILE A 76 -4.90 9.41 12.82
CA ILE A 76 -3.53 9.03 13.18
C ILE A 76 -2.67 10.29 13.12
N LYS A 77 -2.11 10.70 14.25
CA LYS A 77 -1.43 12.01 14.39
C LYS A 77 0.08 11.93 14.25
N SER A 78 0.69 10.83 14.69
CA SER A 78 2.13 10.62 14.61
C SER A 78 2.41 9.74 13.40
N ILE A 79 2.76 10.38 12.29
CA ILE A 79 3.14 9.70 11.05
C ILE A 79 4.49 10.26 10.64
N HIS A 80 5.45 9.36 10.48
CA HIS A 80 6.78 9.67 9.98
C HIS A 80 6.91 9.17 8.54
N VAL A 81 7.46 10.01 7.66
CA VAL A 81 7.60 9.69 6.23
C VAL A 81 9.04 9.93 5.81
N GLU A 82 9.67 8.92 5.21
CA GLU A 82 11.04 8.98 4.69
C GLU A 82 11.11 8.61 3.21
N GLY A 83 12.07 9.17 2.48
CA GLY A 83 12.33 8.82 1.07
C GLY A 83 11.44 9.52 0.04
N LEU A 84 10.46 10.33 0.47
CA LEU A 84 9.55 11.07 -0.42
C LEU A 84 10.25 11.93 -1.49
N PRO A 85 11.36 12.65 -1.22
CA PRO A 85 12.02 13.47 -2.25
C PRO A 85 12.55 12.69 -3.46
N ASN A 86 12.94 11.43 -3.27
CA ASN A 86 13.49 10.58 -4.34
C ASN A 86 12.44 9.67 -4.98
N CYS A 87 11.37 9.32 -4.25
CA CYS A 87 10.29 8.43 -4.73
C CYS A 87 10.75 7.04 -5.22
N ASP A 88 11.93 6.59 -4.79
CA ASP A 88 12.48 5.27 -5.09
C ASP A 88 11.93 4.21 -4.13
N TRP A 89 11.96 4.56 -2.85
CA TRP A 89 11.40 3.83 -1.73
C TRP A 89 10.90 4.86 -0.71
N VAL A 90 9.61 4.81 -0.43
CA VAL A 90 8.98 5.64 0.61
C VAL A 90 8.55 4.75 1.77
N LEU A 91 9.00 5.10 2.96
CA LEU A 91 8.61 4.46 4.22
C LEU A 91 7.62 5.38 4.94
N ILE A 92 6.46 4.83 5.32
CA ILE A 92 5.45 5.52 6.12
C ILE A 92 5.28 4.73 7.41
N ASP A 93 5.70 5.32 8.52
CA ASP A 93 5.55 4.75 9.85
C ASP A 93 4.43 5.47 10.60
N SER A 94 3.41 4.72 11.01
CA SER A 94 2.27 5.20 11.80
C SER A 94 2.27 4.69 13.25
N GLY A 95 3.32 3.98 13.66
CA GLY A 95 3.46 3.31 14.95
C GLY A 95 2.84 1.90 14.94
N ASP A 96 1.56 1.77 14.56
CA ASP A 96 0.86 0.48 14.54
C ASP A 96 1.08 -0.28 13.23
N VAL A 97 1.24 0.45 12.12
CA VAL A 97 1.42 -0.11 10.77
C VAL A 97 2.56 0.64 10.07
N ILE A 98 3.43 -0.13 9.41
CA ILE A 98 4.49 0.41 8.56
C ILE A 98 4.15 0.07 7.11
N VAL A 99 4.03 1.10 6.27
CA VAL A 99 3.75 0.94 4.84
C VAL A 99 5.03 1.23 4.06
N HIS A 100 5.38 0.32 3.16
CA HIS A 100 6.50 0.48 2.24
C HIS A 100 5.95 0.65 0.82
N VAL A 101 6.29 1.75 0.16
CA VAL A 101 5.95 2.01 -1.24
C VAL A 101 7.25 1.98 -2.05
N PHE A 102 7.33 1.08 -3.03
CA PHE A 102 8.55 0.85 -3.80
C PHE A 102 8.33 1.06 -5.28
N ARG A 103 9.37 1.53 -5.97
CA ARG A 103 9.54 1.21 -7.39
C ARG A 103 9.88 -0.28 -7.56
N PRO A 104 9.42 -0.95 -8.64
CA PRO A 104 9.64 -2.38 -8.84
C PRO A 104 11.11 -2.82 -8.72
N GLU A 105 12.02 -2.08 -9.34
CA GLU A 105 13.45 -2.37 -9.36
C GLU A 105 14.10 -2.23 -7.98
N VAL A 106 13.65 -1.27 -7.17
CA VAL A 106 14.14 -1.04 -5.81
C VAL A 106 13.64 -2.15 -4.88
N ARG A 107 12.38 -2.56 -5.04
CA ARG A 107 11.79 -3.68 -4.31
C ARG A 107 12.56 -4.97 -4.55
N GLU A 108 12.90 -5.27 -5.80
CA GLU A 108 13.66 -6.46 -6.17
C GLU A 108 15.08 -6.45 -5.59
N PHE A 109 15.74 -5.29 -5.58
CA PHE A 109 17.07 -5.13 -5.00
C PHE A 109 17.08 -5.39 -3.48
N TYR A 110 16.15 -4.79 -2.72
CA TYR A 110 16.11 -4.94 -1.26
C TYR A 110 15.46 -6.25 -0.81
N ASN A 111 14.48 -6.76 -1.56
CA ASN A 111 13.80 -8.04 -1.33
C ASN A 111 13.40 -8.27 0.14
N LEU A 112 12.76 -7.27 0.76
CA LEU A 112 12.38 -7.28 2.17
C LEU A 112 11.39 -8.41 2.51
N GLU A 113 10.70 -8.97 1.51
CA GLU A 113 9.84 -10.15 1.60
C GLU A 113 10.56 -11.35 2.22
N ARG A 114 11.89 -11.43 2.08
CA ARG A 114 12.71 -12.47 2.71
C ARG A 114 12.70 -12.42 4.23
N LEU A 115 12.40 -11.27 4.83
CA LEU A 115 12.28 -11.12 6.28
C LEU A 115 10.98 -11.77 6.81
N TRP A 116 9.95 -11.87 5.95
CA TRP A 116 8.60 -12.31 6.32
C TRP A 116 8.26 -13.71 5.81
N THR A 117 9.04 -14.22 4.86
CA THR A 117 9.01 -15.63 4.48
C THR A 117 9.80 -16.44 5.50
N ARG A 118 9.32 -17.63 5.86
CA ARG A 118 10.06 -18.55 6.74
C ARG A 118 11.49 -18.67 6.20
N ALA A 119 12.48 -18.48 7.08
CA ALA A 119 13.89 -18.75 6.78
C ALA A 119 14.00 -20.06 5.97
N PRO A 120 14.90 -20.15 4.97
CA PRO A 120 15.10 -21.40 4.26
C PRO A 120 15.31 -22.48 5.30
N THR A 121 14.49 -23.54 5.23
CA THR A 121 14.75 -24.75 6.02
C THR A 121 16.18 -25.13 5.68
N ALA A 122 17.08 -25.08 6.67
CA ALA A 122 18.50 -25.36 6.46
C ALA A 122 18.60 -26.60 5.57
N ALA A 123 19.22 -26.45 4.40
CA ALA A 123 19.43 -27.55 3.49
C ALA A 123 20.08 -28.67 4.29
N LYS A 124 19.48 -29.86 4.29
CA LYS A 124 20.10 -31.04 4.88
C LYS A 124 21.47 -31.19 4.21
N ALA A 125 22.52 -31.02 5.00
CA ALA A 125 23.85 -31.47 4.63
C ALA A 125 23.74 -32.97 4.30
N ILE A 126 24.15 -33.32 3.09
CA ILE A 126 24.34 -34.70 2.63
C ILE A 126 25.67 -35.17 3.19
#